data_AF-A0A7Z2K689-F1
#
_entry.id   AF-A0A7Z2K689-F1
#
_cell.length_a   1.000
_cell.length_b   1.000
_cell.length_c   1.000
_cell.angle_alpha   90.00
_cell.angle_beta   90.00
_cell.angle_gamma   90.00
#
_symmetry.space_group_name_H-M   'P 1'
#
loop_
_entity.id
_entity.type
_entity.pdbx_description
1 polymer ?
#
loop_
_entity_poly.entity_id
_entity_poly.type
_entity_poly.pdbx_seq_one_letter_code
_entity_poly.pdbx_strand_id
1 'polypeptide(L)'
;MLYKWEQVASILKNCNGYSLLDGLTALSILTVLSSAALPIYAQLYEERMNIQTRKEAVILLDYYWNDFVLNNVVPPKQEIVEGTVFFLTETPNGLCISYNEEKKNELLICRSLPYEE
;
A
#
# COMPACT_ATOMS: atom_id res chain seq x y z
N MET A 1 67.27 -6.76 10.73
CA MET A 1 65.92 -6.20 10.97
C MET A 1 65.24 -5.78 9.67
N LEU A 2 65.43 -6.55 8.57
CA LEU A 2 64.89 -6.25 7.22
C LEU A 2 63.71 -7.15 6.82
N TYR A 3 63.56 -8.31 7.47
CA TYR A 3 62.56 -9.31 7.12
C TYR A 3 61.10 -8.94 7.46
N LYS A 4 60.87 -7.92 8.30
CA LYS A 4 59.51 -7.59 8.77
C LYS A 4 58.69 -6.84 7.72
N TRP A 5 59.35 -6.10 6.83
CA TRP A 5 58.68 -5.31 5.77
C TRP A 5 58.33 -6.15 4.53
N GLU A 6 59.16 -7.14 4.19
CA GLU A 6 58.88 -8.09 3.11
C GLU A 6 57.68 -9.00 3.41
N GLN A 7 57.48 -9.37 4.68
CA GLN A 7 56.32 -10.16 5.10
C GLN A 7 55.00 -9.39 4.92
N VAL A 8 54.97 -8.10 5.29
CA VAL A 8 53.78 -7.23 5.11
C VAL A 8 53.48 -7.03 3.62
N ALA A 9 54.52 -6.83 2.80
CA ALA A 9 54.38 -6.74 1.36
C ALA A 9 53.86 -8.05 0.73
N SER A 10 54.22 -9.22 1.27
CA SER A 10 53.72 -10.52 0.77
C SER A 10 52.24 -10.79 1.12
N ILE A 11 51.78 -10.30 2.28
CA ILE A 11 50.36 -10.41 2.70
C ILE A 11 49.48 -9.56 1.77
N LEU A 12 49.97 -8.41 1.33
CA LEU A 12 49.31 -7.55 0.33
C LEU A 12 49.41 -8.09 -1.11
N LYS A 13 50.29 -9.07 -1.38
CA LYS A 13 50.52 -9.59 -2.73
C LYS A 13 49.65 -10.81 -3.05
N ASN A 14 49.05 -11.45 -2.04
CA ASN A 14 48.09 -12.53 -2.21
C ASN A 14 46.64 -12.00 -2.24
N CYS A 15 46.34 -11.08 -3.17
CA CYS A 15 45.00 -10.54 -3.41
C CYS A 15 44.23 -11.40 -4.43
N ASN A 16 44.08 -12.69 -4.17
CA ASN A 16 43.08 -13.55 -4.84
C ASN A 16 41.66 -13.37 -4.25
N GLY A 17 41.44 -12.31 -3.47
CA GLY A 17 40.17 -11.97 -2.83
C GLY A 17 39.77 -10.54 -3.18
N TYR A 18 38.47 -10.34 -3.43
CA TYR A 18 37.82 -9.08 -3.77
C TYR A 18 38.49 -7.86 -3.13
N SER A 19 38.83 -6.87 -3.94
CA SER A 19 39.46 -5.63 -3.47
C SER A 19 38.48 -4.88 -2.57
N LEU A 20 38.99 -4.14 -1.59
CA LEU A 20 38.17 -3.20 -0.79
C LEU A 20 37.43 -2.21 -1.70
N LEU A 21 38.03 -1.88 -2.85
CA LEU A 21 37.40 -1.10 -3.92
C LEU A 21 36.17 -1.81 -4.50
N ASP A 22 36.21 -3.13 -4.71
CA ASP A 22 35.08 -3.92 -5.22
C ASP A 22 33.94 -3.97 -4.20
N GLY A 23 34.27 -4.01 -2.90
CA GLY A 23 33.27 -3.91 -1.83
C GLY A 23 32.59 -2.54 -1.81
N LEU A 24 33.37 -1.46 -1.96
CA LEU A 24 32.84 -0.10 -2.01
C LEU A 24 31.99 0.16 -3.26
N THR A 25 32.38 -0.37 -4.42
CA THR A 25 31.59 -0.25 -5.66
C THR A 25 30.31 -1.08 -5.59
N ALA A 26 30.35 -2.28 -5.02
CA ALA A 26 29.14 -3.08 -4.80
C ALA A 26 28.16 -2.37 -3.86
N LEU A 27 28.66 -1.79 -2.76
CA LEU A 27 27.84 -1.02 -1.82
C LEU A 27 27.25 0.24 -2.46
N SER A 28 28.01 0.96 -3.29
CA SER A 28 27.49 2.15 -3.96
C SER A 28 26.41 1.83 -5.00
N ILE A 29 26.56 0.72 -5.72
CA ILE A 29 25.51 0.24 -6.64
C ILE A 29 24.27 -0.16 -5.84
N LEU A 30 24.45 -0.88 -4.72
CA LEU A 30 23.34 -1.32 -3.87
C LEU A 30 22.56 -0.13 -3.28
N THR A 31 23.24 0.93 -2.83
CA THR A 31 22.56 2.11 -2.27
C THR A 31 21.77 2.88 -3.34
N VAL A 32 22.31 3.00 -4.55
CA VAL A 32 21.59 3.62 -5.68
C VAL A 32 20.36 2.80 -6.05
N LEU A 33 20.49 1.48 -6.16
CA LEU A 33 19.35 0.61 -6.47
C LEU A 33 18.29 0.62 -5.37
N SER A 34 18.69 0.58 -4.10
CA SER A 34 17.74 0.58 -2.99
C SER A 34 16.99 1.89 -2.87
N SER A 35 17.68 3.04 -3.02
CA SER A 35 17.05 4.37 -3.02
C SER A 35 16.09 4.59 -4.18
N ALA A 36 16.36 4.01 -5.35
CA ALA A 36 15.44 4.05 -6.49
C ALA A 36 14.23 3.12 -6.31
N ALA A 37 14.43 1.94 -5.71
CA ALA A 37 13.38 0.95 -5.54
C ALA A 37 12.41 1.29 -4.39
N LEU A 38 12.90 1.90 -3.31
CA LEU A 38 12.10 2.25 -2.13
C LEU A 38 10.81 3.05 -2.44
N PRO A 39 10.87 4.16 -3.20
CA PRO A 39 9.66 4.94 -3.50
C PRO A 39 8.64 4.14 -4.31
N ILE A 40 9.10 3.26 -5.20
CA ILE A 40 8.21 2.39 -6.00
C ILE A 40 7.48 1.41 -5.08
N TYR A 41 8.19 0.78 -4.13
CA TYR A 41 7.57 -0.12 -3.16
C TYR A 41 6.58 0.61 -2.26
N ALA A 42 6.90 1.83 -1.81
CA ALA A 42 6.01 2.63 -0.99
C ALA A 42 4.70 2.95 -1.74
N GLN A 43 4.80 3.41 -2.99
CA GLN A 43 3.64 3.71 -3.84
C GLN A 43 2.79 2.45 -4.09
N LEU A 44 3.41 1.34 -4.47
CA LEU A 44 2.69 0.09 -4.71
C LEU A 44 1.99 -0.44 -3.47
N TYR A 45 2.59 -0.28 -2.28
CA TYR A 45 1.98 -0.68 -1.03
C TYR A 45 0.72 0.16 -0.74
N GLU A 46 0.82 1.48 -0.91
CA GLU A 46 -0.31 2.40 -0.74
C GLU A 46 -1.45 2.10 -1.72
N GLU A 47 -1.13 1.89 -3.00
CA GLU A 47 -2.11 1.55 -4.02
C GLU A 47 -2.82 0.22 -3.72
N ARG A 48 -2.07 -0.81 -3.31
CA ARG A 48 -2.65 -2.11 -2.93
C ARG A 48 -3.58 -2.00 -1.73
N MET A 49 -3.18 -1.24 -0.72
CA MET A 49 -4.02 -0.99 0.45
C MET A 49 -5.32 -0.30 0.02
N ASN A 50 -5.24 0.76 -0.79
CA ASN A 50 -6.41 1.48 -1.26
C ASN A 50 -7.35 0.59 -2.10
N ILE A 51 -6.80 -0.26 -2.98
CA ILE A 51 -7.59 -1.22 -3.76
C ILE A 51 -8.31 -2.21 -2.83
N GLN A 52 -7.62 -2.72 -1.81
CA GLN A 52 -8.22 -3.65 -0.86
C GLN A 52 -9.34 -3.01 -0.05
N THR A 53 -9.11 -1.82 0.52
CA THR A 53 -10.15 -1.06 1.24
C THR A 53 -11.34 -0.73 0.34
N ARG A 54 -11.09 -0.37 -0.91
CA ARG A 54 -12.16 -0.13 -1.90
C ARG A 54 -12.98 -1.38 -2.17
N LYS A 55 -12.34 -2.55 -2.27
CA LYS A 55 -13.01 -3.83 -2.47
C LYS A 55 -13.90 -4.17 -1.27
N GLU A 56 -13.40 -3.96 -0.06
CA GLU A 56 -14.17 -4.15 1.17
C GLU A 56 -15.37 -3.20 1.23
N ALA A 57 -15.20 -1.94 0.85
CA ALA A 57 -16.29 -0.97 0.76
C ALA A 57 -17.41 -1.45 -0.19
N VAL A 58 -17.06 -1.99 -1.37
CA VAL A 58 -18.05 -2.53 -2.32
C VAL A 58 -18.79 -3.72 -1.73
N ILE A 59 -18.09 -4.64 -1.06
CA ILE A 59 -18.70 -5.82 -0.44
C ILE A 59 -19.69 -5.40 0.65
N LEU A 60 -19.31 -4.44 1.49
CA LEU A 60 -20.19 -3.87 2.52
C LEU A 60 -21.40 -3.19 1.89
N LEU A 61 -21.19 -2.38 0.86
CA LEU A 61 -22.27 -1.72 0.13
C LEU A 61 -23.26 -2.76 -0.41
N ASP A 62 -22.78 -3.83 -1.03
CA ASP A 62 -23.62 -4.90 -1.58
C ASP A 62 -24.36 -5.70 -0.51
N TYR A 63 -23.72 -5.91 0.65
CA TYR A 63 -24.35 -6.56 1.79
C TYR A 63 -25.58 -5.78 2.26
N TYR A 64 -25.43 -4.47 2.48
CA TYR A 64 -26.56 -3.63 2.90
C TYR A 64 -27.52 -3.30 1.78
N TRP A 65 -27.07 -3.29 0.53
CA TRP A 65 -27.89 -2.94 -0.62
C TRP A 65 -29.12 -3.83 -0.73
N ASN A 66 -28.95 -5.15 -0.58
CA ASN A 66 -30.06 -6.08 -0.72
C ASN A 66 -31.10 -5.86 0.39
N ASP A 67 -30.67 -5.67 1.63
CA ASP A 67 -31.58 -5.40 2.75
C ASP A 67 -32.26 -4.02 2.64
N PHE A 68 -31.53 -3.03 2.15
CA PHE A 68 -32.08 -1.70 1.88
C PHE A 68 -33.16 -1.74 0.80
N VAL A 69 -32.89 -2.41 -0.33
CA VAL A 69 -33.82 -2.46 -1.48
C VAL A 69 -35.00 -3.40 -1.26
N LEU A 70 -34.76 -4.59 -0.69
CA LEU A 70 -35.80 -5.63 -0.58
C LEU A 70 -36.60 -5.52 0.71
N ASN A 71 -35.94 -5.17 1.82
CA ASN A 71 -36.53 -5.20 3.15
C ASN A 71 -36.80 -3.79 3.71
N ASN A 72 -36.44 -2.72 2.98
CA ASN A 72 -36.51 -1.32 3.44
C ASN A 72 -35.78 -1.09 4.78
N VAL A 73 -34.72 -1.85 5.04
CA VAL A 73 -33.91 -1.72 6.25
C VAL A 73 -32.88 -0.62 6.04
N VAL A 74 -32.95 0.43 6.87
CA VAL A 74 -31.97 1.53 6.83
C VAL A 74 -30.63 1.03 7.37
N PRO A 75 -29.53 1.11 6.59
CA PRO A 75 -28.23 0.65 7.04
C PRO A 75 -27.64 1.52 8.17
N PRO A 76 -26.70 0.98 8.96
CA PRO A 76 -26.01 1.76 9.96
C PRO A 76 -25.21 2.90 9.30
N LYS A 77 -25.19 4.09 9.94
CA LYS A 77 -24.45 5.26 9.41
C LYS A 77 -22.95 5.04 9.32
N GLN A 78 -22.41 4.13 10.13
CA GLN A 78 -20.99 3.82 10.18
C GLN A 78 -20.78 2.35 10.54
N GLU A 79 -19.72 1.77 9.98
CA GLU A 79 -19.26 0.43 10.31
C GLU A 79 -17.74 0.39 10.34
N ILE A 80 -17.19 -0.41 11.24
CA ILE A 80 -15.75 -0.55 11.41
C ILE A 80 -15.37 -1.97 11.03
N VAL A 81 -14.58 -2.11 9.96
CA VAL A 81 -14.05 -3.39 9.51
C VAL A 81 -12.53 -3.30 9.50
N GLU A 82 -11.89 -4.23 10.20
CA GLU A 82 -10.42 -4.32 10.31
C GLU A 82 -9.72 -2.99 10.70
N GLY A 83 -10.39 -2.17 11.52
CA GLY A 83 -9.87 -0.87 11.97
C GLY A 83 -10.08 0.29 10.99
N THR A 84 -10.69 0.04 9.82
CA THR A 84 -11.12 1.07 8.87
C THR A 84 -12.58 1.44 9.10
N VAL A 85 -12.88 2.75 9.16
CA VAL A 85 -14.24 3.24 9.34
C VAL A 85 -14.87 3.51 7.97
N PHE A 86 -15.99 2.86 7.71
CA PHE A 86 -16.82 3.05 6.54
C PHE A 86 -18.07 3.83 6.93
N PHE A 87 -18.40 4.86 6.17
CA PHE A 87 -19.60 5.68 6.34
C PHE A 87 -20.58 5.37 5.22
N LEU A 88 -21.78 4.95 5.60
CA LEU A 88 -22.89 4.76 4.66
C LEU A 88 -23.76 6.00 4.67
N THR A 89 -24.04 6.50 3.48
CA THR A 89 -24.88 7.68 3.26
C THR A 89 -25.99 7.29 2.31
N GLU A 90 -27.23 7.43 2.79
CA GLU A 90 -28.41 7.30 1.96
C GLU A 90 -28.53 8.55 1.07
N THR A 91 -28.84 8.30 -0.20
CA THR A 91 -29.16 9.33 -1.19
C THR A 91 -30.58 9.07 -1.70
N PRO A 92 -31.30 10.08 -2.18
CA PRO A 92 -32.67 9.90 -2.67
C PRO A 92 -32.79 8.79 -3.73
N ASN A 93 -31.72 8.54 -4.48
CA ASN A 93 -31.71 7.60 -5.60
C ASN A 93 -30.87 6.35 -5.32
N GLY A 94 -30.45 6.09 -4.07
CA GLY A 94 -29.58 4.96 -3.77
C GLY A 94 -28.77 5.05 -2.48
N LEU A 95 -27.73 4.22 -2.39
CA LEU A 95 -26.89 4.08 -1.22
C LEU A 95 -25.44 4.28 -1.61
N CYS A 96 -24.71 5.05 -0.81
CA CYS A 96 -23.31 5.32 -1.03
C CYS A 96 -22.48 4.93 0.18
N ILE A 97 -21.24 4.52 -0.07
CA ILE A 97 -20.25 4.23 0.97
C ILE A 97 -18.97 5.06 0.74
N SER A 98 -18.35 5.48 1.82
CA SER A 98 -17.08 6.20 1.84
C SER A 98 -16.22 5.72 3.02
N TYR A 99 -14.90 5.77 2.91
CA TYR A 99 -13.98 5.26 3.95
C TYR A 99 -12.90 6.27 4.33
N ASN A 100 -13.11 7.54 4.01
CA ASN A 100 -12.21 8.64 4.33
C ASN A 100 -13.02 9.87 4.72
N GLU A 101 -12.83 10.38 5.93
CA GLU A 101 -13.54 11.57 6.43
C GLU A 101 -13.15 12.85 5.69
N GLU A 102 -11.88 13.00 5.32
CA GLU A 102 -11.37 14.20 4.65
C GLU A 102 -11.71 14.21 3.15
N LYS A 103 -11.76 13.03 2.53
CA LYS A 103 -12.09 12.83 1.11
C LYS A 103 -13.46 12.21 0.89
N LYS A 104 -14.40 12.52 1.78
CA LYS A 104 -15.74 11.94 1.78
C LYS A 104 -16.47 12.11 0.46
N ASN A 105 -16.15 13.16 -0.31
CA ASN A 105 -16.77 13.43 -1.62
C ASN A 105 -16.02 12.84 -2.83
N GLU A 106 -14.72 12.50 -2.69
CA GLU A 106 -13.90 11.97 -3.81
C GLU A 106 -13.92 10.44 -3.87
N LEU A 107 -14.08 9.77 -2.73
CA LEU A 107 -14.07 8.31 -2.60
C LEU A 107 -15.48 7.76 -2.29
N LEU A 108 -16.50 8.34 -2.92
CA LEU A 108 -17.88 7.85 -2.88
C LEU A 108 -18.06 6.73 -3.88
N ILE A 109 -18.42 5.55 -3.38
CA ILE A 109 -18.91 4.45 -4.19
C ILE A 109 -20.42 4.39 -3.98
N CYS A 110 -21.18 4.71 -5.03
CA CYS A 110 -22.63 4.78 -4.97
C CYS A 110 -23.24 3.69 -5.84
N ARG A 111 -24.35 3.12 -5.36
CA ARG A 111 -25.22 2.23 -6.13
C ARG A 111 -26.60 2.86 -6.20
N SER A 112 -27.10 3.02 -7.42
CA SER A 112 -28.42 3.60 -7.67
C SER A 112 -29.52 2.55 -7.58
N LEU A 113 -30.70 2.97 -7.15
CA LEU A 113 -31.89 2.11 -7.13
C LEU A 113 -32.23 1.68 -8.56
N PRO A 114 -32.63 0.41 -8.76
CA PRO A 114 -33.19 0.00 -10.04
C PRO A 114 -34.56 0.67 -10.16
N TYR A 115 -34.63 1.72 -10.99
CA TYR A 115 -35.81 2.51 -11.39
C TYR A 115 -36.23 3.69 -10.48
N GLU A 116 -36.03 4.91 -11.00
CA GLU A 116 -37.05 5.97 -10.96
C GLU A 116 -37.68 6.01 -12.36
N GLU A 117 -38.96 5.64 -12.49
CA GLU A 117 -39.82 6.08 -13.61
C GLU A 117 -40.53 7.37 -13.23
#